data_AF-A0A822GWV2-F1
#
_entry.id   AF-A0A822GWV2-F1
#
_cell.length_a   1.000
_cell.length_b   1.000
_cell.length_c   1.000
_cell.angle_alpha   90.00
_cell.angle_beta   90.00
_cell.angle_gamma   90.00
#
_symmetry.space_group_name_H-M   'P 1'
#
loop_
_entity.id
_entity.type
_entity.pdbx_description
1 polymer ?
#
loop_
_entity_poly.entity_id
_entity_poly.type
_entity_poly.pdbx_seq_one_letter_code
_entity_poly.pdbx_strand_id
1 'polypeptide(L)'
;MNKIESTDQLWINLFKDINNSSTIENILNIGLHDEIFLIPQIAIIIDELIEKGKEDSISIIFPYIIKPFNEVLPIVQKWFTQYNNHQIKNLAALLLTEAKYIFEPTIDTIINLLTNDNDQMRYRAQIIFQHPARDVEVPSKRISLLGENTMIK
;
A
#
# COMPACT_ATOMS: atom_id res chain seq x y z
N MET A 1 -15.26 -2.83 -31.01
CA MET A 1 -15.63 -2.42 -29.64
C MET A 1 -14.65 -3.08 -28.70
N ASN A 2 -13.73 -2.31 -28.12
CA ASN A 2 -12.81 -2.85 -27.11
C ASN A 2 -13.63 -3.16 -25.86
N LYS A 3 -13.61 -4.42 -25.44
CA LYS A 3 -14.19 -4.85 -24.17
C LYS A 3 -13.35 -4.20 -23.08
N ILE A 4 -13.95 -3.35 -22.25
CA ILE A 4 -13.27 -2.81 -21.06
C ILE A 4 -12.97 -4.03 -20.19
N GLU A 5 -11.69 -4.38 -20.05
CA GLU A 5 -11.26 -5.43 -19.14
C GLU A 5 -11.52 -4.96 -17.71
N SER A 6 -12.01 -5.86 -16.85
CA SER A 6 -12.14 -5.53 -15.43
C SER A 6 -10.75 -5.38 -14.80
N THR A 7 -10.64 -4.58 -13.75
CA THR A 7 -9.40 -4.41 -12.99
C THR A 7 -8.80 -5.75 -12.57
N ASP A 8 -9.62 -6.70 -12.11
CA ASP A 8 -9.17 -8.06 -11.76
C ASP A 8 -8.53 -8.79 -12.94
N GLN A 9 -9.10 -8.66 -14.14
CA GLN A 9 -8.56 -9.28 -15.34
C GLN A 9 -7.22 -8.66 -15.73
N LEU A 10 -7.04 -7.35 -15.55
CA LEU A 10 -5.77 -6.67 -15.78
C LEU A 10 -4.68 -7.20 -14.83
N TRP A 11 -4.98 -7.37 -13.55
CA TRP A 11 -4.03 -7.95 -12.60
C TRP A 11 -3.67 -9.42 -12.93
N ILE A 12 -4.64 -10.23 -13.35
CA ILE A 12 -4.38 -11.59 -13.84
C ILE A 12 -3.50 -11.56 -15.10
N ASN A 13 -3.76 -10.64 -16.02
CA ASN A 13 -2.97 -10.49 -17.24
C ASN A 13 -1.53 -10.06 -16.91
N LEU A 14 -1.35 -9.15 -15.96
CA LEU A 14 -0.04 -8.71 -15.48
C LEU A 14 0.74 -9.87 -14.86
N PHE A 15 0.08 -10.72 -14.08
CA PHE A 15 0.71 -11.89 -13.49
C PHE A 15 1.20 -12.90 -14.54
N LYS A 16 0.44 -13.10 -15.62
CA LYS A 16 0.79 -14.01 -16.71
C LYS A 16 1.92 -13.47 -17.58
N ASP A 17 1.91 -12.17 -17.84
CA ASP A 17 2.93 -11.49 -18.65
C ASP A 17 3.25 -10.11 -18.06
N ILE A 18 4.30 -10.10 -17.23
CA ILE A 18 4.77 -8.91 -16.52
C ILE A 18 5.31 -7.82 -17.45
N ASN A 19 5.70 -8.20 -18.67
CA ASN A 19 6.26 -7.26 -19.65
C ASN A 19 5.19 -6.69 -20.59
N ASN A 20 3.92 -7.03 -20.36
CA ASN A 20 2.81 -6.52 -21.15
C ASN A 20 2.56 -5.04 -20.83
N SER A 21 3.18 -4.18 -21.64
CA SER A 21 3.09 -2.72 -21.53
C SER A 21 1.65 -2.20 -21.57
N SER A 22 0.78 -2.78 -22.41
CA SER A 22 -0.64 -2.42 -22.49
C SER A 22 -1.36 -2.70 -21.17
N THR A 23 -1.09 -3.83 -20.53
CA THR A 23 -1.67 -4.15 -19.22
C THR A 23 -1.22 -3.18 -18.15
N ILE A 24 0.08 -2.86 -18.10
CA ILE A 24 0.61 -1.88 -17.13
C ILE A 24 0.00 -0.50 -17.38
N GLU A 25 -0.06 -0.05 -18.63
CA GLU A 25 -0.64 1.24 -19.00
C GLU A 25 -2.12 1.34 -18.59
N ASN A 26 -2.90 0.27 -18.79
CA ASN A 26 -4.29 0.25 -18.36
C ASN A 26 -4.43 0.31 -16.83
N ILE A 27 -3.58 -0.40 -16.08
CA ILE A 27 -3.58 -0.32 -14.61
C ILE A 27 -3.19 1.09 -14.14
N LEU A 28 -2.20 1.72 -14.78
CA LEU A 28 -1.78 3.08 -14.47
C LEU A 28 -2.88 4.11 -14.78
N ASN A 29 -3.56 3.96 -15.92
CA ASN A 29 -4.69 4.81 -16.28
C ASN A 29 -5.81 4.72 -15.25
N ILE A 30 -6.11 3.52 -14.74
CA ILE A 30 -7.04 3.36 -13.60
C ILE A 30 -6.49 4.11 -12.39
N GLY A 31 -5.23 3.91 -12.01
CA GLY A 31 -4.64 4.56 -10.83
C GLY A 31 -4.57 6.09 -10.90
N LEU A 32 -4.52 6.67 -12.10
CA LEU A 32 -4.51 8.12 -12.32
C LEU A 32 -5.90 8.75 -12.21
N HIS A 33 -6.96 8.00 -12.52
CA HIS A 33 -8.33 8.51 -12.56
C HIS A 33 -9.20 8.01 -11.40
N ASP A 34 -8.89 6.84 -10.86
CA ASP A 34 -9.63 6.11 -9.84
C ASP A 34 -8.68 5.62 -8.72
N GLU A 35 -9.27 5.24 -7.58
CA GLU A 35 -8.52 4.64 -6.46
C GLU A 35 -8.32 3.12 -6.70
N ILE A 36 -7.07 2.64 -6.65
CA ILE A 36 -6.76 1.19 -6.66
C ILE A 36 -6.65 0.70 -5.21
N PHE A 37 -7.71 0.09 -4.71
CA PHE A 37 -7.71 -0.54 -3.38
C PHE A 37 -6.92 -1.85 -3.38
N LEU A 38 -6.11 -2.08 -2.34
CA LEU A 38 -5.44 -3.38 -2.18
C LEU A 38 -6.41 -4.45 -1.63
N ILE A 39 -7.15 -5.07 -2.54
CA ILE A 39 -7.99 -6.26 -2.28
C ILE A 39 -7.15 -7.55 -2.18
N PRO A 40 -7.68 -8.65 -1.59
CA PRO A 40 -6.96 -9.92 -1.44
C PRO A 40 -6.31 -10.44 -2.72
N GLN A 41 -7.02 -10.40 -3.84
CA GLN A 41 -6.50 -10.91 -5.11
C GLN A 41 -5.28 -10.11 -5.61
N ILE A 42 -5.34 -8.78 -5.52
CA ILE A 42 -4.23 -7.91 -5.92
C ILE A 42 -3.04 -8.13 -4.98
N ALA A 43 -3.28 -8.26 -3.67
CA ALA A 43 -2.23 -8.53 -2.70
C ALA A 43 -1.50 -9.85 -2.97
N ILE A 44 -2.23 -10.92 -3.28
CA ILE A 44 -1.64 -12.22 -3.65
C ILE A 44 -0.80 -12.10 -4.92
N ILE A 45 -1.33 -11.45 -5.96
CA ILE A 45 -0.60 -11.28 -7.22
C ILE A 45 0.70 -10.49 -7.02
N ILE A 46 0.64 -9.40 -6.27
CA ILE A 46 1.83 -8.59 -5.95
C ILE A 46 2.83 -9.41 -5.12
N ASP A 47 2.38 -10.13 -4.09
CA ASP A 47 3.27 -10.95 -3.26
C ASP A 47 3.96 -12.03 -4.10
N GLU A 48 3.24 -12.73 -4.98
CA GLU A 48 3.84 -13.72 -5.87
C GLU A 48 4.82 -13.12 -6.88
N LEU A 49 4.55 -11.90 -7.38
CA LEU A 49 5.48 -11.21 -8.29
C LEU A 49 6.75 -10.75 -7.56
N ILE A 50 6.63 -10.30 -6.32
CA ILE A 50 7.76 -9.98 -5.44
C ILE A 50 8.59 -11.25 -5.19
N GLU A 51 7.96 -12.38 -4.85
CA GLU A 51 8.66 -13.65 -4.61
C GLU A 51 9.42 -14.15 -5.85
N LYS A 52 8.96 -13.77 -7.05
CA LYS A 52 9.63 -14.05 -8.33
C LYS A 52 10.71 -13.04 -8.72
N GLY A 53 11.03 -12.07 -7.86
CA GLY A 53 12.02 -11.02 -8.13
C GLY A 53 11.57 -10.03 -9.21
N LYS A 54 10.26 -9.75 -9.29
CA LYS A 54 9.66 -8.84 -10.29
C LYS A 54 9.24 -7.49 -9.70
N GLU A 55 9.72 -7.16 -8.50
CA GLU A 55 9.34 -5.95 -7.80
C GLU A 55 9.65 -4.67 -8.58
N ASP A 56 10.80 -4.59 -9.25
CA ASP A 56 11.17 -3.43 -10.07
C ASP A 56 10.16 -3.22 -11.22
N SER A 57 9.68 -4.31 -11.82
CA SER A 57 8.73 -4.27 -12.95
C SER A 57 7.33 -3.78 -12.54
N ILE A 58 6.91 -4.02 -11.30
CA ILE A 58 5.59 -3.59 -10.78
C ILE A 58 5.64 -2.33 -9.93
N SER A 59 6.84 -1.87 -9.57
CA SER A 59 7.04 -0.73 -8.68
C SER A 59 6.39 0.57 -9.17
N ILE A 60 6.27 0.73 -10.49
CA ILE A 60 5.59 1.88 -11.12
C ILE A 60 4.11 1.98 -10.73
N ILE A 61 3.48 0.86 -10.35
CA ILE A 61 2.07 0.80 -9.96
C ILE A 61 1.89 1.14 -8.47
N PHE A 62 2.93 0.94 -7.64
CA PHE A 62 2.86 1.10 -6.18
C PHE A 62 2.29 2.45 -5.69
N PRO A 63 2.64 3.60 -6.29
CA PRO A 63 2.11 4.88 -5.84
C PRO A 63 0.58 4.98 -5.87
N TYR A 64 -0.07 4.19 -6.71
CA TYR A 64 -1.51 4.21 -6.94
C TYR A 64 -2.30 3.21 -6.10
N ILE A 65 -1.61 2.26 -5.45
CA ILE A 65 -2.24 1.27 -4.58
C ILE A 65 -2.43 1.87 -3.19
N ILE A 66 -3.68 1.93 -2.72
CA ILE A 66 -4.04 2.57 -1.46
C ILE A 66 -4.92 1.67 -0.58
N LYS A 67 -5.09 2.07 0.69
CA LYS A 67 -6.16 1.60 1.60
C LYS A 67 -6.38 0.07 1.55
N PRO A 68 -5.50 -0.72 2.19
CA PRO A 68 -5.64 -2.16 2.18
C PRO A 68 -6.90 -2.62 2.92
N PHE A 69 -7.53 -3.71 2.44
CA PHE A 69 -8.53 -4.41 3.23
C PHE A 69 -7.89 -5.06 4.47
N ASN A 70 -8.63 -5.17 5.58
CA ASN A 70 -8.08 -5.72 6.83
C ASN A 70 -7.48 -7.13 6.66
N GLU A 71 -8.07 -7.95 5.80
CA GLU A 71 -7.64 -9.32 5.50
C GLU A 71 -6.24 -9.38 4.85
N VAL A 72 -5.80 -8.33 4.18
CA VAL A 72 -4.48 -8.29 3.51
C VAL A 72 -3.37 -7.73 4.40
N LEU A 73 -3.70 -7.17 5.57
CA LEU A 73 -2.69 -6.58 6.46
C LEU A 73 -1.55 -7.53 6.86
N PRO A 74 -1.76 -8.84 7.09
CA PRO A 74 -0.66 -9.77 7.34
C PRO A 74 0.34 -9.84 6.18
N ILE A 75 -0.14 -9.78 4.93
CA ILE A 75 0.71 -9.75 3.72
C ILE A 75 1.49 -8.44 3.68
N VAL A 76 0.83 -7.30 3.95
CA VAL A 76 1.51 -5.99 3.98
C VAL A 76 2.55 -5.91 5.11
N GLN A 77 2.30 -6.51 6.27
CA GLN A 77 3.28 -6.62 7.35
C GLN A 77 4.48 -7.49 6.95
N LYS A 78 4.24 -8.60 6.23
CA LYS A 78 5.30 -9.43 5.61
C LYS A 78 6.15 -8.57 4.67
N TRP A 79 5.52 -7.79 3.79
CA TRP A 79 6.21 -6.84 2.89
C TRP A 79 7.15 -5.89 3.62
N PHE A 80 6.71 -5.33 4.75
CA PHE A 80 7.53 -4.39 5.52
C PHE A 80 8.68 -5.07 6.29
N THR A 81 8.42 -6.25 6.86
CA THR A 81 9.33 -6.89 7.83
C THR A 81 10.31 -7.88 7.21
N GLN A 82 9.97 -8.51 6.09
CA GLN A 82 10.76 -9.60 5.51
C GLN A 82 11.50 -9.22 4.23
N TYR A 83 11.02 -8.22 3.49
CA TYR A 83 11.66 -7.81 2.25
C TYR A 83 12.57 -6.60 2.45
N ASN A 84 13.72 -6.61 1.76
CA ASN A 84 14.73 -5.55 1.86
C ASN A 84 14.59 -4.48 0.78
N ASN A 85 13.79 -4.70 -0.26
CA ASN A 85 13.60 -3.74 -1.34
C ASN A 85 12.90 -2.47 -0.83
N HIS A 86 13.51 -1.31 -1.07
CA HIS A 86 13.01 -0.03 -0.58
C HIS A 86 11.63 0.34 -1.13
N GLN A 87 11.32 0.04 -2.38
CA GLN A 87 10.02 0.36 -2.99
C GLN A 87 8.90 -0.46 -2.33
N ILE A 88 9.15 -1.73 -2.03
CA ILE A 88 8.22 -2.60 -1.30
C ILE A 88 8.00 -2.06 0.12
N LYS A 89 9.08 -1.73 0.85
CA LYS A 89 8.98 -1.19 2.21
C LYS A 89 8.22 0.14 2.24
N ASN A 90 8.45 1.02 1.26
CA ASN A 90 7.75 2.28 1.12
C ASN A 90 6.24 2.07 0.90
N LEU A 91 5.87 1.19 -0.03
CA LEU A 91 4.46 0.84 -0.26
C LEU A 91 3.84 0.27 1.02
N ALA A 92 4.49 -0.69 1.65
CA ALA A 92 3.98 -1.35 2.85
C ALA A 92 3.79 -0.37 4.02
N ALA A 93 4.73 0.55 4.22
CA ALA A 93 4.62 1.59 5.24
C ALA A 93 3.40 2.49 5.02
N LEU A 94 3.18 2.96 3.78
CA LEU A 94 2.00 3.76 3.43
C LEU A 94 0.72 2.99 3.71
N LEU A 95 0.61 1.76 3.22
CA LEU A 95 -0.60 0.95 3.37
C LEU A 95 -0.93 0.65 4.84
N LEU A 96 0.07 0.32 5.66
CA LEU A 96 -0.12 0.05 7.09
C LEU A 96 -0.61 1.29 7.83
N THR A 97 -0.03 2.45 7.54
CA THR A 97 -0.40 3.71 8.19
C THR A 97 -1.73 4.26 7.70
N GLU A 98 -2.05 4.12 6.41
CA GLU A 98 -3.36 4.46 5.81
C GLU A 98 -4.49 3.62 6.40
N ALA A 99 -4.22 2.36 6.75
CA ALA A 99 -5.17 1.49 7.44
C ALA A 99 -5.42 1.92 8.91
N LYS A 100 -4.85 3.04 9.36
CA LYS A 100 -4.91 3.57 10.73
C LYS A 100 -4.32 2.64 11.79
N TYR A 101 -3.50 1.67 11.37
CA TYR A 101 -2.62 0.94 12.25
C TYR A 101 -1.32 1.72 12.36
N ILE A 102 -1.08 2.36 13.51
CA ILE A 102 0.24 2.94 13.78
C ILE A 102 1.18 1.77 14.07
N PHE A 103 1.77 1.21 13.01
CA PHE A 103 2.85 0.25 13.11
C PHE A 103 4.14 1.05 13.31
N GLU A 104 4.56 1.24 14.56
CA GLU A 104 5.74 2.04 14.95
C GLU A 104 6.97 1.81 14.05
N PRO A 105 7.29 0.58 13.60
CA PRO A 105 8.40 0.34 12.68
C PRO A 105 8.34 1.12 11.36
N THR A 106 7.17 1.60 10.94
CA THR A 106 6.97 2.34 9.69
C THR A 106 7.33 3.82 9.77
N ILE A 107 7.45 4.40 10.97
CA ILE A 107 7.55 5.85 11.17
C ILE A 107 8.71 6.45 10.36
N ASP A 108 9.92 5.89 10.48
CA ASP A 108 11.09 6.38 9.76
C ASP A 108 10.90 6.28 8.24
N THR A 109 10.24 5.23 7.78
CA THR A 109 9.95 5.04 6.35
C THR A 109 8.99 6.12 5.85
N ILE A 110 7.95 6.42 6.63
CA ILE A 110 6.98 7.47 6.33
C ILE A 110 7.62 8.88 6.36
N ILE A 111 8.53 9.13 7.32
CA ILE A 111 9.29 10.40 7.37
C ILE A 111 10.15 10.54 6.11
N ASN A 112 10.88 9.50 5.73
CA ASN A 112 11.71 9.50 4.53
C ASN A 112 10.89 9.70 3.25
N LEU A 113 9.63 9.26 3.23
CA LEU A 113 8.74 9.48 2.09
C LEU A 113 8.39 10.95 1.87
N LEU A 114 8.51 11.83 2.88
CA LEU A 114 8.26 13.27 2.74
C LEU A 114 9.24 13.97 1.80
N THR A 115 10.39 13.36 1.52
CA THR A 115 11.40 13.86 0.57
C THR A 115 11.57 12.93 -0.64
N ASN A 116 10.64 12.00 -0.86
CA ASN A 116 10.71 11.06 -1.99
C ASN A 116 10.47 11.76 -3.33
N ASP A 117 11.17 11.31 -4.37
CA ASP A 117 11.05 11.84 -5.73
C ASP A 117 9.68 11.52 -6.39
N ASN A 118 8.97 10.49 -5.89
CA ASN A 118 7.62 10.19 -6.36
C ASN A 118 6.60 11.10 -5.66
N ASP A 119 6.05 12.05 -6.42
CA ASP A 119 5.07 13.04 -5.95
C ASP A 119 3.86 12.41 -5.26
N GLN A 120 3.34 11.32 -5.80
CA GLN A 120 2.16 10.65 -5.26
C GLN A 120 2.46 9.99 -3.92
N MET A 121 3.59 9.28 -3.79
CA MET A 121 3.99 8.70 -2.51
C MET A 121 4.30 9.77 -1.46
N ARG A 122 4.95 10.87 -1.87
CA ARG A 122 5.24 12.02 -1.00
C ARG A 122 3.96 12.69 -0.50
N TYR A 123 2.99 12.91 -1.39
CA TYR A 123 1.68 13.46 -1.06
C TYR A 123 0.92 12.56 -0.07
N ARG A 124 0.91 11.25 -0.29
CA ARG A 124 0.28 10.28 0.63
C ARG A 124 0.93 10.32 2.02
N ALA A 125 2.25 10.38 2.10
CA ALA A 125 2.96 10.54 3.37
C ALA A 125 2.57 11.84 4.10
N GLN A 126 2.42 12.96 3.38
CA GLN A 126 1.97 14.23 3.96
C GLN A 126 0.56 14.13 4.57
N ILE A 127 -0.39 13.48 3.87
CA ILE A 127 -1.76 13.29 4.36
C ILE A 127 -1.77 12.54 5.70
N ILE A 128 -0.92 11.51 5.85
CA ILE A 128 -0.82 10.72 7.09
C ILE A 128 -0.46 11.62 8.29
N PHE A 129 0.38 12.64 8.10
CA PHE A 129 0.71 13.62 9.15
C PHE A 129 -0.36 14.70 9.34
N GLN A 130 -1.13 15.03 8.29
CA GLN A 130 -2.18 16.05 8.33
C GLN A 130 -3.55 15.52 8.81
N HIS A 131 -3.69 14.20 9.06
CA HIS A 131 -4.98 13.62 9.42
C HIS A 131 -5.53 14.22 10.75
N PRO A 132 -6.75 14.79 10.77
CA PRO A 132 -7.33 15.53 11.90
C PRO A 132 -7.71 14.69 13.13
N ALA A 133 -7.22 13.45 13.24
CA ALA A 133 -7.35 12.65 14.45
C ALA A 133 -6.22 12.93 15.45
N ARG A 134 -5.32 13.87 15.13
CA ARG A 134 -4.18 14.26 15.96
C ARG A 134 -4.24 15.76 16.21
N ASP A 135 -5.14 16.15 17.11
CA ASP A 135 -4.99 17.42 17.78
C ASP A 135 -3.73 17.32 18.66
N VAL A 136 -2.73 18.15 18.36
CA VAL A 136 -1.45 18.15 19.09
C VAL A 136 -1.67 18.57 20.55
N GLU A 137 -2.76 19.30 20.82
CA GLU A 137 -3.16 19.76 22.15
C GLU A 137 -4.04 18.73 22.88
N VAL A 138 -4.65 17.78 22.15
CA VAL A 138 -5.50 16.72 22.73
C VAL A 138 -5.03 15.36 22.21
N PRO A 139 -4.03 14.73 22.86
CA PRO A 139 -3.58 13.40 22.46
C PRO A 139 -4.76 12.44 22.57
N SER A 140 -5.25 11.93 21.43
CA SER A 140 -6.27 10.89 21.41
C SER A 140 -5.68 9.58 21.89
N LYS A 141 -5.47 9.44 23.21
CA LYS A 141 -5.28 8.16 23.89
C LYS A 141 -6.60 7.40 23.82
N ARG A 142 -6.94 6.86 22.66
CA ARG A 142 -7.71 5.61 22.66
C ARG A 142 -6.70 4.49 22.49
N ILE A 143 -6.49 3.79 23.60
CA ILE A 143 -5.98 2.43 23.60
C ILE A 143 -6.80 1.67 22.54
N SER A 144 -6.14 0.91 21.67
CA SER A 144 -6.89 0.09 20.71
C SER A 144 -7.88 -0.81 21.48
N LEU A 145 -9.01 -1.18 20.89
CA LEU A 145 -9.95 -2.12 21.51
C LEU A 145 -9.26 -3.43 21.98
N LEU A 146 -8.13 -3.79 21.36
CA LEU A 146 -7.26 -4.90 21.78
C LEU A 146 -6.48 -4.61 23.08
N GLY A 147 -6.05 -3.37 23.30
CA GLY A 147 -5.41 -2.95 24.54
C GLY A 147 -6.40 -2.81 25.71
N GLU A 148 -7.67 -2.45 25.44
CA GLU A 148 -8.71 -2.44 26.48
C GLU A 148 -8.99 -3.86 27.00
N ASN A 149 -9.02 -4.85 26.10
CA ASN A 149 -9.27 -6.26 26.47
C ASN A 149 -8.05 -6.98 27.10
N THR A 150 -6.86 -6.39 27.06
CA THR A 150 -5.64 -6.99 27.65
C THR A 150 -5.17 -6.30 28.94
N MET A 151 -5.73 -5.14 29.28
CA MET A 151 -5.42 -4.41 30.52
C MET A 151 -6.38 -4.72 31.69
N ILE A 152 -7.47 -5.44 31.47
CA ILE A 152 -8.36 -5.88 32.55
C ILE A 152 -7.83 -7.21 33.10
N LYS A 153 -7.07 -7.14 34.20
CA LYS A 153 -6.92 -8.22 35.18
C LYS A 153 -7.95 -8.03 36.28
#